data_AF-A0A1W9WJV5-F1
#
_entry.id   AF-A0A1W9WJV5-F1
#
_cell.length_a   1.000
_cell.length_b   1.000
_cell.length_c   1.000
_cell.angle_alpha   90.00
_cell.angle_beta   90.00
_cell.angle_gamma   90.00
#
_symmetry.space_group_name_H-M   'P 1'
#
loop_
_entity.id
_entity.type
_entity.pdbx_description
1 polymer ?
#
loop_
_entity_poly.entity_id
_entity_poly.type
_entity_poly.pdbx_seq_one_letter_code
_entity_poly.pdbx_strand_id
1 'polypeptide(L)'
;MGTTPTPVGTTPTPVGTTPTPVGTTPTPVNPTPIVGSHTVVFDPPEVNICSGSQQTTLKLTNTNGVKGFQFEIEFDPSIVNVVDVDPNQNGVQIKLGSSFANQNPFIALNEVDNVNGKIEFAAAVLGTSTVSGDMNLVEIIWEKVGVGRSALDIKNVLIPMVGTQITVQVVDGVAITTDACGAVSGRVQLEGRYNYSHITLIDNSGNIINTSPDGTFYSDGNDILTIKAPGYLYAKIDVSTRLDGVGTATLGDMILFAGDVNSDDIVDIFDLVQIANSYHLNDPLLDLNTDGVIDIIDLVLVTNNFQKHGPVAKWR
;
A
#
# COMPACT_ATOMS: atom_id res chain seq x y z
N MET A 1 -22.33 -44.64 -79.29
CA MET A 1 -23.62 -43.97 -79.02
C MET A 1 -24.25 -44.63 -77.81
N GLY A 2 -24.72 -43.85 -76.83
CA GLY A 2 -25.49 -44.32 -75.67
C GLY A 2 -24.72 -44.36 -74.35
N THR A 3 -25.10 -43.48 -73.41
CA THR A 3 -24.48 -43.14 -72.11
C THR A 3 -25.01 -43.97 -70.92
N THR A 4 -24.13 -44.16 -69.93
CA THR A 4 -24.24 -44.31 -68.45
C THR A 4 -25.61 -44.61 -67.76
N PRO A 5 -25.63 -45.35 -66.61
CA PRO A 5 -25.19 -44.77 -65.32
C PRO A 5 -24.38 -45.71 -64.40
N THR A 6 -23.53 -45.09 -63.57
CA THR A 6 -22.75 -45.69 -62.48
C THR A 6 -23.51 -45.58 -61.16
N PRO A 7 -23.60 -46.62 -60.30
CA PRO A 7 -24.17 -46.47 -58.96
C PRO A 7 -23.12 -45.94 -57.98
N VAL A 8 -23.43 -44.84 -57.29
CA VAL A 8 -22.66 -44.32 -56.15
C VAL A 8 -23.29 -44.84 -54.87
N GLY A 9 -22.59 -45.73 -54.18
CA GLY A 9 -22.93 -46.17 -52.82
C GLY A 9 -22.54 -45.08 -51.82
N THR A 10 -23.50 -44.61 -51.04
CA THR A 10 -23.27 -43.69 -49.92
C THR A 10 -23.07 -44.50 -48.64
N THR A 11 -21.84 -44.50 -48.12
CA THR A 11 -21.53 -44.99 -46.77
C THR A 11 -21.83 -43.87 -45.77
N PRO A 12 -22.63 -44.09 -44.72
CA PRO A 12 -22.91 -43.04 -43.73
C PRO A 12 -21.70 -42.80 -42.81
N THR A 13 -21.35 -41.53 -42.63
CA THR A 13 -20.33 -41.05 -41.68
C THR A 13 -20.82 -41.24 -40.23
N PRO A 14 -20.02 -41.77 -39.30
CA PRO A 14 -20.39 -41.83 -37.88
C PRO A 14 -20.34 -40.42 -37.28
N VAL A 15 -21.45 -39.98 -36.67
CA VAL A 15 -21.50 -38.78 -35.84
C VAL A 15 -20.94 -39.15 -34.47
N GLY A 16 -19.70 -38.72 -34.17
CA GLY A 16 -19.13 -38.82 -32.84
C GLY A 16 -19.81 -37.81 -31.91
N THR A 17 -20.59 -38.28 -30.94
CA THR A 17 -21.11 -37.45 -29.86
C THR A 17 -20.11 -37.43 -28.71
N THR A 18 -19.23 -36.44 -28.69
CA THR A 18 -18.47 -36.08 -27.49
C THR A 18 -19.39 -35.26 -26.58
N PRO A 19 -19.71 -35.70 -25.35
CA PRO A 19 -20.47 -34.89 -24.41
C PRO A 19 -19.61 -33.73 -23.90
N THR A 20 -20.09 -32.50 -24.08
CA THR A 20 -19.52 -31.30 -23.48
C THR A 20 -19.72 -31.36 -21.95
N PRO A 21 -18.66 -31.24 -21.13
CA PRO A 21 -18.84 -31.11 -19.68
C PRO A 21 -19.44 -29.73 -19.38
N VAL A 22 -20.67 -29.70 -18.88
CA VAL A 22 -21.24 -28.51 -18.24
C VAL A 22 -20.71 -28.47 -16.80
N GLY A 23 -19.47 -28.01 -16.66
CA GLY A 23 -18.91 -27.60 -15.37
C GLY A 23 -19.20 -26.13 -15.17
N THR A 24 -20.34 -25.78 -14.56
CA THR A 24 -20.51 -24.43 -14.00
C THR A 24 -19.75 -24.38 -12.68
N THR A 25 -18.52 -23.89 -12.71
CA THR A 25 -17.86 -23.38 -11.50
C THR A 25 -18.79 -22.31 -10.92
N PRO A 26 -19.27 -22.43 -9.67
CA PRO A 26 -20.05 -21.37 -9.08
C PRO A 26 -19.17 -20.12 -9.01
N THR A 27 -19.61 -19.05 -9.67
CA THR A 27 -19.03 -17.73 -9.50
C THR A 27 -19.08 -17.39 -8.00
N PRO A 28 -17.99 -16.97 -7.36
CA PRO A 28 -18.05 -16.44 -6.00
C PRO A 28 -19.03 -15.27 -6.02
N VAL A 29 -20.18 -15.44 -5.38
CA VAL A 29 -21.10 -14.33 -5.13
C VAL A 29 -20.43 -13.48 -4.07
N ASN A 30 -19.80 -12.38 -4.50
CA ASN A 30 -19.42 -11.31 -3.59
C ASN A 30 -20.74 -10.78 -3.00
N PRO A 31 -21.00 -10.93 -1.68
CA PRO A 31 -22.26 -10.46 -1.11
C PRO A 31 -22.37 -8.96 -1.33
N THR A 32 -23.48 -8.54 -1.95
CA THR A 32 -23.82 -7.13 -2.11
C THR A 32 -23.85 -6.47 -0.73
N PRO A 33 -23.11 -5.36 -0.50
CA PRO A 33 -23.12 -4.68 0.80
C PRO A 33 -24.53 -4.26 1.18
N ILE A 34 -25.03 -4.76 2.32
CA ILE A 34 -26.28 -4.31 2.90
C ILE A 34 -26.02 -2.90 3.44
N VAL A 35 -26.75 -1.90 2.91
CA VAL A 35 -26.70 -0.51 3.38
C VAL A 35 -26.92 -0.48 4.90
N GLY A 36 -25.91 -0.06 5.67
CA GLY A 36 -25.94 -0.01 7.14
C GLY A 36 -25.18 -1.13 7.87
N SER A 37 -24.50 -2.03 7.17
CA SER A 37 -23.70 -3.09 7.81
C SER A 37 -22.40 -2.54 8.41
N HIS A 38 -22.22 -2.69 9.72
CA HIS A 38 -20.96 -2.44 10.40
C HIS A 38 -19.97 -3.55 10.07
N THR A 39 -18.72 -3.23 9.71
CA THR A 39 -17.73 -4.23 9.34
C THR A 39 -16.47 -4.08 10.18
N VAL A 40 -15.98 -5.20 10.73
CA VAL A 40 -14.65 -5.33 11.31
C VAL A 40 -13.73 -5.97 10.28
N VAL A 41 -12.64 -5.29 9.94
CA VAL A 41 -11.73 -5.68 8.86
C VAL A 41 -10.32 -5.18 9.11
N PHE A 42 -9.32 -5.91 8.60
CA PHE A 42 -7.95 -5.44 8.57
C PHE A 42 -7.73 -4.38 7.47
N ASP A 43 -6.91 -3.38 7.77
CA ASP A 43 -6.40 -2.42 6.81
C ASP A 43 -4.87 -2.31 6.91
N PRO A 44 -4.11 -2.73 5.89
CA PRO A 44 -4.60 -3.42 4.69
C PRO A 44 -5.18 -4.82 5.00
N PRO A 45 -6.11 -5.35 4.18
CA PRO A 45 -6.68 -6.70 4.37
C PRO A 45 -5.69 -7.83 4.05
N GLU A 46 -4.68 -7.53 3.24
CA GLU A 46 -3.53 -8.40 2.98
C GLU A 46 -2.25 -7.65 3.36
N VAL A 47 -1.40 -8.27 4.18
CA VAL A 47 -0.09 -7.74 4.54
C VAL A 47 1.02 -8.64 3.99
N ASN A 48 1.94 -8.06 3.24
CA ASN A 48 3.06 -8.76 2.63
C ASN A 48 4.35 -8.46 3.42
N ILE A 49 5.03 -9.49 3.93
CA ILE A 49 6.21 -9.37 4.80
C ILE A 49 7.34 -10.21 4.24
N CYS A 50 8.28 -9.56 3.58
CA CYS A 50 9.48 -10.23 3.06
C CYS A 50 10.71 -10.02 3.96
N SER A 51 10.76 -8.87 4.64
CA SER A 51 11.79 -8.50 5.60
C SER A 51 11.21 -7.51 6.62
N GLY A 52 11.87 -7.38 7.78
CA GLY A 52 11.41 -6.49 8.85
C GLY A 52 10.04 -6.86 9.41
N SER A 53 9.29 -5.84 9.82
CA SER A 53 7.95 -5.97 10.39
C SER A 53 6.98 -5.04 9.67
N GLN A 54 5.71 -5.43 9.59
CA GLN A 54 4.66 -4.66 8.93
C GLN A 54 3.46 -4.46 9.83
N GLN A 55 2.82 -3.31 9.71
CA GLN A 55 1.66 -2.96 10.52
C GLN A 55 0.35 -3.17 9.76
N THR A 56 -0.64 -3.73 10.44
CA THR A 56 -2.06 -3.66 10.05
C THR A 56 -2.86 -2.96 11.13
N THR A 57 -3.97 -2.33 10.73
CA THR A 57 -4.96 -1.77 11.65
C THR A 57 -6.23 -2.58 11.59
N LEU A 58 -6.77 -3.01 12.73
CA LEU A 58 -8.12 -3.56 12.78
C LEU A 58 -9.11 -2.40 12.83
N LYS A 59 -9.92 -2.24 11.78
CA LYS A 59 -10.88 -1.15 11.63
C LYS A 59 -12.31 -1.61 11.85
N LEU A 60 -13.14 -0.70 12.34
CA LEU A 60 -14.59 -0.86 12.45
C LEU A 60 -15.28 0.33 11.78
N THR A 61 -16.13 0.06 10.79
CA THR A 61 -16.73 1.11 9.95
C THR A 61 -18.18 1.44 10.34
N ASN A 62 -18.56 2.68 10.05
CA ASN A 62 -19.94 3.19 10.07
C ASN A 62 -20.66 2.97 11.43
N THR A 63 -19.99 3.23 12.55
CA THR A 63 -20.60 3.02 13.89
C THR A 63 -20.99 4.32 14.58
N ASN A 64 -21.86 4.24 15.58
CA ASN A 64 -22.19 5.38 16.42
C ASN A 64 -22.41 4.92 17.86
N GLY A 65 -21.68 5.45 18.84
CA GLY A 65 -21.98 5.21 20.25
C GLY A 65 -21.31 3.97 20.84
N VAL A 66 -20.18 3.54 20.28
CA VAL A 66 -19.40 2.39 20.77
C VAL A 66 -18.74 2.73 22.10
N LYS A 67 -18.83 1.79 23.04
CA LYS A 67 -18.25 1.89 24.39
C LYS A 67 -17.00 1.09 24.58
N GLY A 68 -16.75 0.11 23.73
CA GLY A 68 -15.59 -0.76 23.82
C GLY A 68 -15.64 -1.80 22.72
N PHE A 69 -14.68 -2.70 22.77
CA PHE A 69 -14.61 -3.84 21.86
C PHE A 69 -13.84 -4.97 22.53
N GLN A 70 -14.15 -6.19 22.08
CA GLN A 70 -13.40 -7.39 22.35
C GLN A 70 -13.31 -8.20 21.06
N PHE A 71 -12.20 -8.88 20.84
CA PHE A 71 -12.04 -9.87 19.78
C PHE A 71 -10.95 -10.87 20.15
N GLU A 72 -10.90 -11.95 19.36
CA GLU A 72 -9.75 -12.85 19.26
C GLU A 72 -9.26 -12.87 17.81
N ILE A 73 -7.96 -13.01 17.60
CA ILE A 73 -7.38 -13.28 16.28
C ILE A 73 -6.56 -14.55 16.35
N GLU A 74 -6.76 -15.46 15.41
CA GLU A 74 -5.92 -16.63 15.20
C GLU A 74 -5.01 -16.43 13.97
N PHE A 75 -3.76 -16.88 14.08
CA PHE A 75 -2.75 -16.85 13.01
C PHE A 75 -1.86 -18.10 13.07
N ASP A 76 -1.09 -18.35 12.01
CA ASP A 76 -0.11 -19.44 11.96
C ASP A 76 1.25 -18.94 12.51
N PRO A 77 1.65 -19.37 13.73
CA PRO A 77 2.89 -18.91 14.36
C PRO A 77 4.15 -19.45 13.69
N SER A 78 4.03 -20.42 12.77
CA SER A 78 5.16 -20.88 11.96
C SER A 78 5.48 -19.93 10.80
N ILE A 79 4.55 -19.01 10.48
CA ILE A 79 4.66 -18.07 9.35
C ILE A 79 4.92 -16.65 9.85
N VAL A 80 4.15 -16.16 10.84
CA VAL A 80 4.30 -14.81 11.40
C VAL A 80 4.24 -14.81 12.93
N ASN A 81 4.85 -13.81 13.54
CA ASN A 81 4.68 -13.46 14.96
C ASN A 81 4.15 -12.03 15.10
N VAL A 82 3.58 -11.72 16.25
CA VAL A 82 3.28 -10.35 16.65
C VAL A 82 4.47 -9.77 17.42
N VAL A 83 4.90 -8.58 17.03
CA VAL A 83 5.96 -7.82 17.69
C VAL A 83 5.37 -7.11 18.91
N ASP A 84 6.08 -7.23 20.04
CA ASP A 84 5.71 -6.55 21.27
C ASP A 84 5.92 -5.04 21.18
N VAL A 85 4.86 -4.27 21.44
CA VAL A 85 4.91 -2.81 21.40
C VAL A 85 5.49 -2.17 22.67
N ASP A 86 5.49 -2.86 23.81
CA ASP A 86 6.07 -2.34 25.05
C ASP A 86 6.92 -3.39 25.78
N PRO A 87 8.22 -3.48 25.45
CA PRO A 87 9.16 -4.43 26.06
C PRO A 87 9.36 -4.28 27.58
N ASN A 88 8.81 -3.23 28.20
CA ASN A 88 8.87 -3.02 29.65
C ASN A 88 7.69 -3.68 30.38
N GLN A 89 6.67 -4.12 29.66
CA GLN A 89 5.56 -4.90 30.19
C GLN A 89 5.85 -6.40 29.99
N ASN A 90 5.36 -7.22 30.91
CA ASN A 90 5.52 -8.66 30.76
C ASN A 90 4.53 -9.18 29.72
N GLY A 91 5.02 -10.04 28.81
CA GLY A 91 4.22 -10.63 27.75
C GLY A 91 4.46 -9.92 26.42
N VAL A 92 3.61 -10.18 25.43
CA VAL A 92 3.62 -9.49 24.14
C VAL A 92 2.32 -8.70 24.01
N GLN A 93 2.43 -7.41 23.69
CA GLN A 93 1.30 -6.49 23.61
C GLN A 93 1.12 -5.91 22.21
N ILE A 94 -0.14 -5.68 21.83
CA ILE A 94 -0.50 -4.86 20.65
C ILE A 94 -0.93 -3.46 21.08
N LYS A 95 -0.93 -2.52 20.13
CA LYS A 95 -1.21 -1.12 20.40
C LYS A 95 -2.71 -0.83 20.29
N LEU A 96 -3.24 -0.11 21.28
CA LEU A 96 -4.61 0.42 21.22
C LEU A 96 -4.74 1.48 20.11
N GLY A 97 -5.77 1.36 19.28
CA GLY A 97 -6.00 2.24 18.15
C GLY A 97 -6.37 3.67 18.59
N SER A 98 -6.02 4.63 17.73
CA SER A 98 -6.14 6.07 18.00
C SER A 98 -7.57 6.54 18.34
N SER A 99 -8.60 5.84 17.85
CA SER A 99 -10.00 6.14 18.14
C SER A 99 -10.37 5.94 19.62
N PHE A 100 -9.66 5.07 20.33
CA PHE A 100 -9.90 4.75 21.74
C PHE A 100 -8.80 5.29 22.65
N ALA A 101 -7.55 5.37 22.18
CA ALA A 101 -6.40 5.80 22.98
C ALA A 101 -6.59 7.18 23.64
N ASN A 102 -7.29 8.10 22.97
CA ASN A 102 -7.52 9.47 23.46
C ASN A 102 -8.82 9.63 24.26
N GLN A 103 -9.54 8.54 24.54
CA GLN A 103 -10.89 8.57 25.12
C GLN A 103 -10.92 8.11 26.58
N ASN A 104 -9.83 8.25 27.33
CA ASN A 104 -9.69 7.67 28.68
C ASN A 104 -10.00 6.16 28.71
N PRO A 105 -9.18 5.36 28.01
CA PRO A 105 -9.43 3.93 27.83
C PRO A 105 -9.11 3.12 29.10
N PHE A 106 -9.76 1.97 29.21
CA PHE A 106 -9.43 0.89 30.11
C PHE A 106 -9.21 -0.38 29.27
N ILE A 107 -7.99 -0.90 29.29
CA ILE A 107 -7.62 -2.15 28.62
C ILE A 107 -7.78 -3.27 29.65
N ALA A 108 -8.74 -4.15 29.43
CA ALA A 108 -9.04 -5.29 30.30
C ALA A 108 -8.20 -6.52 29.95
N LEU A 109 -7.86 -6.68 28.67
CA LEU A 109 -7.06 -7.78 28.14
C LEU A 109 -6.24 -7.30 26.94
N ASN A 110 -4.97 -7.67 26.89
CA ASN A 110 -4.06 -7.43 25.78
C ASN A 110 -2.95 -8.48 25.84
N GLU A 111 -3.27 -9.67 25.36
CA GLU A 111 -2.38 -10.83 25.43
C GLU A 111 -2.17 -11.40 24.02
N VAL A 112 -0.91 -11.70 23.72
CA VAL A 112 -0.52 -12.40 22.50
C VAL A 112 0.24 -13.67 22.89
N ASP A 113 -0.21 -14.79 22.36
CA ASP A 113 0.46 -16.09 22.41
C ASP A 113 1.06 -16.41 21.03
N ASN A 114 2.32 -16.03 20.83
CA ASN A 114 3.09 -16.34 19.62
C ASN A 114 3.46 -17.83 19.51
N VAL A 115 3.17 -18.67 20.51
CA VAL A 115 3.41 -20.14 20.43
C VAL A 115 2.19 -20.82 19.81
N ASN A 116 0.99 -20.42 20.22
CA ASN A 116 -0.27 -20.99 19.72
C ASN A 116 -0.94 -20.15 18.62
N GLY A 117 -0.37 -18.99 18.28
CA GLY A 117 -0.88 -18.15 17.21
C GLY A 117 -2.18 -17.44 17.57
N LYS A 118 -2.25 -16.82 18.75
CA LYS A 118 -3.48 -16.21 19.26
C LYS A 118 -3.26 -14.79 19.80
N ILE A 119 -4.20 -13.89 19.50
CA ILE A 119 -4.32 -12.57 20.12
C ILE A 119 -5.66 -12.49 20.83
N GLU A 120 -5.68 -12.01 22.06
CA GLU A 120 -6.90 -11.68 22.80
C GLU A 120 -6.83 -10.24 23.28
N PHE A 121 -7.85 -9.46 22.93
CA PHE A 121 -7.88 -8.04 23.27
C PHE A 121 -9.28 -7.61 23.70
N ALA A 122 -9.34 -6.82 24.77
CA ALA A 122 -10.56 -6.18 25.23
C ALA A 122 -10.26 -4.80 25.82
N ALA A 123 -10.96 -3.78 25.32
CA ALA A 123 -10.86 -2.42 25.86
C ALA A 123 -12.22 -1.72 25.87
N ALA A 124 -12.37 -0.77 26.80
CA ALA A 124 -13.56 0.06 26.92
C ALA A 124 -13.19 1.51 27.23
N VAL A 125 -14.08 2.45 26.90
CA VAL A 125 -14.00 3.85 27.29
C VAL A 125 -14.68 4.04 28.63
N LEU A 126 -13.97 4.67 29.57
CA LEU A 126 -14.51 4.94 30.91
C LEU A 126 -15.50 6.13 30.90
N GLY A 127 -16.46 6.09 31.81
CA GLY A 127 -17.44 7.16 32.00
C GLY A 127 -18.53 7.19 30.91
N THR A 128 -19.01 8.39 30.58
CA THR A 128 -20.15 8.60 29.67
C THR A 128 -19.76 8.76 28.20
N SER A 129 -18.46 8.93 27.90
CA SER A 129 -17.94 9.09 26.53
C SER A 129 -18.16 7.87 25.63
N THR A 130 -18.43 8.10 24.35
CA THR A 130 -18.57 7.04 23.33
C THR A 130 -17.78 7.41 22.08
N VAL A 131 -17.38 6.39 21.32
CA VAL A 131 -16.67 6.56 20.04
C VAL A 131 -17.65 6.29 18.90
N SER A 132 -17.57 7.09 17.84
CA SER A 132 -18.44 7.02 16.67
C SER A 132 -17.65 7.30 15.40
N GLY A 133 -18.20 6.90 14.26
CA GLY A 133 -17.57 6.99 12.94
C GLY A 133 -16.86 5.70 12.54
N ASP A 134 -15.92 5.85 11.60
CA ASP A 134 -14.94 4.82 11.28
C ASP A 134 -13.83 4.87 12.33
N MET A 135 -13.48 3.71 12.88
CA MET A 135 -12.62 3.61 14.05
C MET A 135 -11.46 2.66 13.81
N ASN A 136 -10.29 3.06 14.29
CA ASN A 136 -9.14 2.19 14.44
C ASN A 136 -9.21 1.56 15.84
N LEU A 137 -9.45 0.24 15.90
CA LEU A 137 -9.59 -0.48 17.16
C LEU A 137 -8.21 -0.78 17.77
N VAL A 138 -7.33 -1.40 16.99
CA VAL A 138 -5.96 -1.75 17.37
C VAL A 138 -5.00 -1.62 16.18
N GLU A 139 -3.72 -1.45 16.48
CA GLU A 139 -2.60 -1.53 15.54
C GLU A 139 -1.75 -2.75 15.92
N ILE A 140 -1.51 -3.64 14.96
CA ILE A 140 -0.78 -4.89 15.15
C ILE A 140 0.44 -4.88 14.23
N ILE A 141 1.62 -5.14 14.80
CA ILE A 141 2.89 -5.23 14.07
C ILE A 141 3.23 -6.70 13.92
N TRP A 142 3.32 -7.16 12.68
CA TRP A 142 3.63 -8.53 12.30
C TRP A 142 5.09 -8.64 11.87
N GLU A 143 5.78 -9.68 12.30
CA GLU A 143 7.12 -10.03 11.80
C GLU A 143 7.12 -11.41 11.15
N LYS A 144 8.03 -11.58 10.19
CA LYS A 144 8.20 -12.85 9.48
C LYS A 144 8.91 -13.88 10.36
N VAL A 145 8.34 -15.09 10.44
CA VAL A 145 8.95 -16.27 11.07
C VAL A 145 9.33 -17.31 10.01
N GLY A 146 8.42 -17.61 9.09
CA GLY A 146 8.59 -18.57 8.01
C GLY A 146 8.19 -17.99 6.66
N VAL A 147 8.10 -18.82 5.63
CA VAL A 147 7.57 -18.44 4.30
C VAL A 147 6.25 -19.15 4.07
N GLY A 148 5.22 -18.40 3.69
CA GLY A 148 3.90 -18.95 3.41
C GLY A 148 2.78 -17.94 3.57
N ARG A 149 1.57 -18.43 3.81
CA ARG A 149 0.38 -17.64 4.04
C ARG A 149 -0.19 -18.00 5.41
N SER A 150 -0.36 -17.01 6.27
CA SER A 150 -1.10 -17.11 7.53
C SER A 150 -2.44 -16.42 7.36
N ALA A 151 -3.55 -17.14 7.47
CA ALA A 151 -4.84 -16.51 7.65
C ALA A 151 -4.83 -15.68 8.95
N LEU A 152 -5.50 -14.53 8.95
CA LEU A 152 -5.70 -13.70 10.13
C LEU A 152 -7.19 -13.75 10.47
N ASP A 153 -7.58 -14.81 11.18
CA ASP A 153 -8.98 -15.15 11.41
C ASP A 153 -9.51 -14.38 12.62
N ILE A 154 -10.50 -13.53 12.41
CA ILE A 154 -11.09 -12.71 13.48
C ILE A 154 -12.27 -13.47 14.09
N LYS A 155 -12.22 -13.69 15.41
CA LYS A 155 -13.21 -14.45 16.16
C LYS A 155 -13.70 -13.68 17.38
N ASN A 156 -14.79 -14.18 17.96
CA ASN A 156 -15.34 -13.73 19.25
C ASN A 156 -15.48 -12.21 19.39
N VAL A 157 -15.92 -11.56 18.32
CA VAL A 157 -16.04 -10.09 18.26
C VAL A 157 -17.29 -9.64 19.02
N LEU A 158 -17.07 -8.75 19.99
CA LEU A 158 -18.14 -8.06 20.73
C LEU A 158 -17.90 -6.56 20.68
N ILE A 159 -18.88 -5.80 20.20
CA ILE A 159 -18.82 -4.33 20.12
C ILE A 159 -19.94 -3.74 21.00
N PRO A 160 -19.71 -3.55 22.30
CA PRO A 160 -20.71 -3.00 23.21
C PRO A 160 -21.02 -1.52 22.96
N MET A 161 -22.28 -1.17 23.18
CA MET A 161 -22.80 0.18 23.36
C MET A 161 -23.44 0.27 24.75
N VAL A 162 -23.97 1.44 25.13
CA VAL A 162 -24.71 1.56 26.40
C VAL A 162 -25.96 0.68 26.36
N GLY A 163 -25.93 -0.43 27.13
CA GLY A 163 -27.07 -1.35 27.30
C GLY A 163 -27.36 -2.29 26.13
N THR A 164 -26.51 -2.35 25.09
CA THR A 164 -26.70 -3.23 23.92
C THR A 164 -25.35 -3.54 23.24
N GLN A 165 -25.36 -4.28 22.14
CA GLN A 165 -24.21 -4.53 21.28
C GLN A 165 -24.53 -4.29 19.80
N ILE A 166 -23.50 -3.93 19.04
CA ILE A 166 -23.57 -3.86 17.58
C ILE A 166 -23.31 -5.26 17.01
N THR A 167 -24.16 -5.71 16.09
CA THR A 167 -23.83 -6.85 15.23
C THR A 167 -22.93 -6.37 14.10
N VAL A 168 -21.78 -7.00 13.95
CA VAL A 168 -20.81 -6.68 12.90
C VAL A 168 -20.69 -7.83 11.91
N GLN A 169 -20.37 -7.48 10.66
CA GLN A 169 -19.77 -8.42 9.73
C GLN A 169 -18.28 -8.44 9.97
N VAL A 170 -17.69 -9.62 9.85
CA VAL A 170 -16.25 -9.82 10.02
C VAL A 170 -15.68 -10.19 8.65
N VAL A 171 -14.60 -9.51 8.28
CA VAL A 171 -13.82 -9.82 7.09
C VAL A 171 -12.39 -10.09 7.54
N ASP A 172 -12.02 -11.37 7.46
CA ASP A 172 -10.68 -11.85 7.83
C ASP A 172 -9.61 -11.25 6.92
N GLY A 173 -8.37 -11.27 7.43
CA GLY A 173 -7.19 -10.82 6.70
C GLY A 173 -6.27 -11.98 6.32
N VAL A 174 -5.15 -11.66 5.69
CA VAL A 174 -4.08 -12.61 5.44
C VAL A 174 -2.72 -11.94 5.55
N ALA A 175 -1.79 -12.59 6.24
CA ALA A 175 -0.37 -12.26 6.18
C ALA A 175 0.34 -13.22 5.23
N ILE A 176 1.12 -12.67 4.30
CA ILE A 176 1.90 -13.44 3.34
C ILE A 176 3.37 -13.13 3.58
N THR A 177 4.16 -14.16 3.80
CA THR A 177 5.59 -14.02 4.02
C THR A 177 6.40 -14.70 2.92
N THR A 178 7.48 -14.06 2.49
CA THR A 178 8.31 -14.50 1.35
C THR A 178 9.79 -14.31 1.63
N ASP A 179 10.66 -15.09 1.00
CA ASP A 179 12.13 -14.91 1.12
C ASP A 179 12.67 -13.79 0.23
N ALA A 180 12.01 -13.56 -0.91
CA ALA A 180 12.31 -12.42 -1.74
C ALA A 180 11.27 -11.35 -1.51
N CYS A 181 11.75 -10.14 -1.26
CA CYS A 181 10.91 -8.97 -1.38
C CYS A 181 10.56 -8.75 -2.84
N GLY A 182 9.29 -8.39 -3.10
CA GLY A 182 8.96 -7.82 -4.40
C GLY A 182 9.85 -6.60 -4.63
N ALA A 183 10.32 -6.44 -5.86
CA ALA A 183 11.25 -5.39 -6.22
C ALA A 183 10.63 -4.51 -7.31
N VAL A 184 11.01 -3.25 -7.36
CA VAL A 184 10.70 -2.37 -8.48
C VAL A 184 11.96 -1.90 -9.15
N SER A 185 11.89 -1.80 -10.46
CA SER A 185 12.90 -1.14 -11.28
C SER A 185 12.23 -0.13 -12.19
N GLY A 186 12.95 0.92 -12.54
CA GLY A 186 12.47 1.92 -13.48
C GLY A 186 13.56 2.91 -13.84
N ARG A 187 13.17 3.95 -14.56
CA ARG A 187 14.03 5.08 -14.87
C ARG A 187 13.36 6.37 -14.46
N VAL A 188 14.06 7.21 -13.71
CA VAL A 188 13.63 8.57 -13.39
C VAL A 188 14.55 9.55 -14.10
N GLN A 189 13.95 10.50 -14.79
CA GLN A 189 14.62 11.58 -15.50
C GLN A 189 14.30 12.91 -14.81
N LEU A 190 15.20 13.85 -14.96
CA LEU A 190 15.01 15.25 -14.57
C LEU A 190 14.74 16.06 -15.83
N GLU A 191 13.63 16.81 -15.84
CA GLU A 191 13.38 17.77 -16.91
C GLU A 191 14.55 18.78 -17.00
N GLY A 192 15.02 19.03 -18.22
CA GLY A 192 16.12 19.96 -18.46
C GLY A 192 17.53 19.42 -18.22
N ARG A 193 17.70 18.17 -17.77
CA ARG A 193 19.02 17.55 -17.53
C ARG A 193 19.23 16.26 -18.32
N TYR A 194 20.48 15.82 -18.39
CA TYR A 194 20.91 14.55 -19.00
C TYR A 194 21.65 13.62 -18.03
N ASN A 195 22.12 14.14 -16.90
CA ASN A 195 22.65 13.34 -15.81
C ASN A 195 21.62 13.27 -14.68
N TYR A 196 21.19 12.05 -14.37
CA TYR A 196 20.11 11.80 -13.43
C TYR A 196 20.61 11.19 -12.12
N SER A 197 21.92 11.14 -11.85
CA SER A 197 22.48 10.52 -10.63
C SER A 197 22.17 11.26 -9.32
N HIS A 198 21.58 12.45 -9.38
CA HIS A 198 21.23 13.26 -8.20
C HIS A 198 19.82 12.96 -7.67
N ILE A 199 19.13 11.99 -8.26
CA ILE A 199 17.81 11.58 -7.82
C ILE A 199 17.97 10.58 -6.68
N THR A 200 17.30 10.87 -5.58
CA THR A 200 17.24 9.99 -4.41
C THR A 200 15.84 9.41 -4.28
N LEU A 201 15.74 8.09 -4.17
CA LEU A 201 14.53 7.41 -3.72
C LEU A 201 14.70 7.13 -2.22
N ILE A 202 13.69 7.48 -1.44
CA ILE A 202 13.67 7.32 0.02
C ILE A 202 12.52 6.37 0.34
N ASP A 203 12.82 5.26 1.00
CA ASP A 203 11.81 4.31 1.47
C ASP A 203 11.12 4.76 2.77
N ASN A 204 10.11 4.02 3.22
CA ASN A 204 9.41 4.31 4.47
C ASN A 204 10.28 4.18 5.73
N SER A 205 11.41 3.47 5.66
CA SER A 205 12.38 3.32 6.75
C SER A 205 13.45 4.42 6.74
N GLY A 206 13.47 5.26 5.71
CA GLY A 206 14.45 6.32 5.51
C GLY A 206 15.73 5.89 4.79
N ASN A 207 15.80 4.68 4.23
CA ASN A 207 16.97 4.29 3.42
C ASN A 207 16.96 5.05 2.09
N ILE A 208 18.16 5.41 1.63
CA ILE A 208 18.36 6.18 0.40
C ILE A 208 18.90 5.26 -0.70
N ILE A 209 18.22 5.27 -1.84
CA ILE A 209 18.64 4.61 -3.08
C ILE A 209 18.94 5.71 -4.09
N ASN A 210 20.14 5.72 -4.64
CA ASN A 210 20.54 6.65 -5.69
C ASN A 210 20.30 6.02 -7.07
N THR A 211 19.88 6.83 -8.02
CA THR A 211 19.81 6.45 -9.43
C THR A 211 21.21 6.36 -10.05
N SER A 212 21.33 5.54 -11.08
CA SER A 212 22.46 5.60 -12.02
C SER A 212 22.43 6.91 -12.82
N PRO A 213 23.54 7.31 -13.49
CA PRO A 213 23.56 8.53 -14.32
C PRO A 213 22.50 8.56 -15.43
N ASP A 214 22.06 7.39 -15.90
CA ASP A 214 21.00 7.25 -16.91
C ASP A 214 19.58 7.25 -16.31
N GLY A 215 19.47 7.42 -14.99
CA GLY A 215 18.21 7.52 -14.25
C GLY A 215 17.67 6.19 -13.76
N THR A 216 18.33 5.08 -14.09
CA THR A 216 17.83 3.76 -13.69
C THR A 216 18.01 3.50 -12.20
N PHE A 217 17.03 2.81 -11.61
CA PHE A 217 17.08 2.36 -10.22
C PHE A 217 16.53 0.94 -10.08
N TYR A 218 16.91 0.32 -8.95
CA TYR A 218 16.37 -0.94 -8.46
C TYR A 218 16.12 -0.78 -6.96
N SER A 219 14.97 -1.25 -6.49
CA SER A 219 14.59 -1.20 -5.09
C SER A 219 13.87 -2.48 -4.72
N ASP A 220 14.35 -3.18 -3.70
CA ASP A 220 13.70 -4.34 -3.09
C ASP A 220 12.99 -3.94 -1.79
N GLY A 221 11.90 -4.63 -1.44
CA GLY A 221 11.38 -4.64 -0.06
C GLY A 221 10.73 -3.38 0.47
N ASN A 222 10.41 -2.44 -0.40
CA ASN A 222 9.87 -1.15 -0.01
C ASN A 222 8.40 -1.05 -0.39
N ASP A 223 7.54 -0.60 0.53
CA ASP A 223 6.12 -0.39 0.26
C ASP A 223 5.87 0.94 -0.45
N ILE A 224 6.58 1.98 -0.06
CA ILE A 224 6.48 3.31 -0.66
C ILE A 224 7.87 3.84 -0.93
N LEU A 225 8.05 4.42 -2.12
CA LEU A 225 9.23 5.16 -2.51
C LEU A 225 8.87 6.63 -2.74
N THR A 226 9.54 7.52 -2.03
CA THR A 226 9.50 8.97 -2.27
C THR A 226 10.72 9.36 -3.09
N ILE A 227 10.49 9.85 -4.30
CA ILE A 227 11.55 10.20 -5.26
C ILE A 227 11.75 11.71 -5.24
N LYS A 228 12.97 12.16 -4.95
CA LYS A 228 13.32 13.57 -4.81
C LYS A 228 14.56 13.93 -5.61
N ALA A 229 14.62 15.18 -6.04
CA ALA A 229 15.82 15.85 -6.50
C ALA A 229 15.71 17.35 -6.16
N PRO A 230 16.81 18.04 -5.78
CA PRO A 230 16.77 19.47 -5.48
C PRO A 230 16.31 20.30 -6.67
N GLY A 231 15.34 21.20 -6.47
CA GLY A 231 14.78 22.04 -7.55
C GLY A 231 13.67 21.38 -8.36
N TYR A 232 13.17 20.21 -7.95
CA TYR A 232 12.17 19.43 -8.69
C TYR A 232 11.00 19.01 -7.80
N LEU A 233 9.80 18.98 -8.37
CA LEU A 233 8.64 18.38 -7.74
C LEU A 233 8.89 16.88 -7.51
N TYR A 234 8.68 16.44 -6.26
CA TYR A 234 8.87 15.05 -5.88
C TYR A 234 7.80 14.13 -6.49
N ALA A 235 8.11 12.82 -6.52
CA ALA A 235 7.14 11.77 -6.84
C ALA A 235 6.97 10.81 -5.67
N LYS A 236 5.84 10.11 -5.65
CA LYS A 236 5.58 9.05 -4.66
C LYS A 236 4.99 7.84 -5.37
N ILE A 237 5.49 6.67 -5.02
CA ILE A 237 5.00 5.39 -5.54
C ILE A 237 4.63 4.52 -4.36
N ASP A 238 3.45 3.92 -4.42
CA ASP A 238 3.11 2.77 -3.60
C ASP A 238 3.48 1.51 -4.39
N VAL A 239 4.61 0.92 -4.03
CA VAL A 239 5.19 -0.27 -4.64
C VAL A 239 4.31 -1.50 -4.39
N SER A 240 3.61 -1.56 -3.25
CA SER A 240 2.71 -2.68 -2.95
C SER A 240 1.60 -2.83 -3.99
N THR A 241 1.11 -1.71 -4.55
CA THR A 241 0.10 -1.70 -5.62
C THR A 241 0.64 -2.08 -7.00
N ARG A 242 1.96 -2.25 -7.15
CA ARG A 242 2.64 -2.49 -8.44
C ARG A 242 3.20 -3.90 -8.57
N LEU A 243 3.16 -4.67 -7.49
CA LEU A 243 3.69 -6.02 -7.46
C LEU A 243 2.53 -7.02 -7.53
N ASP A 244 2.55 -7.91 -8.53
CA ASP A 244 1.63 -9.06 -8.61
C ASP A 244 2.14 -10.26 -7.78
N GLY A 245 3.00 -10.02 -6.77
CA GLY A 245 3.62 -11.03 -5.92
C GLY A 245 5.14 -10.89 -5.77
N VAL A 246 5.86 -12.01 -5.68
CA VAL A 246 7.28 -12.15 -5.31
C VAL A 246 8.27 -11.75 -6.43
N GLY A 247 7.86 -10.90 -7.36
CA GLY A 247 8.60 -10.57 -8.58
C GLY A 247 9.21 -9.17 -8.60
N THR A 248 9.96 -8.86 -9.66
CA THR A 248 10.37 -7.49 -9.98
C THR A 248 9.36 -6.85 -10.93
N ALA A 249 8.69 -5.77 -10.53
CA ALA A 249 7.85 -4.97 -11.40
C ALA A 249 8.66 -3.84 -12.06
N THR A 250 8.54 -3.70 -13.39
CA THR A 250 9.14 -2.56 -14.10
C THR A 250 8.12 -1.44 -14.22
N LEU A 251 8.45 -0.28 -13.64
CA LEU A 251 7.54 0.88 -13.55
C LEU A 251 7.51 1.74 -14.82
N GLY A 252 8.48 1.56 -15.71
CA GLY A 252 8.66 2.38 -16.92
C GLY A 252 9.50 3.63 -16.63
N ASP A 253 9.24 4.69 -17.39
CA ASP A 253 9.98 5.94 -17.32
C ASP A 253 9.14 7.03 -16.62
N MET A 254 9.79 7.82 -15.76
CA MET A 254 9.19 8.98 -15.10
C MET A 254 10.06 10.22 -15.34
N ILE A 255 9.42 11.38 -15.42
CA ILE A 255 10.10 12.68 -15.45
C ILE A 255 9.67 13.46 -14.21
N LEU A 256 10.63 13.90 -13.39
CA LEU A 256 10.39 14.92 -12.36
C LEU A 256 10.41 16.30 -13.02
N PHE A 257 9.40 17.10 -12.69
CA PHE A 257 9.25 18.45 -13.24
C PHE A 257 10.10 19.43 -12.45
N ALA A 258 10.88 20.23 -13.16
CA ALA A 258 11.73 21.26 -12.56
C ALA A 258 10.90 22.44 -12.05
N GLY A 259 11.40 23.15 -11.05
CA GLY A 259 10.93 24.48 -10.68
C GLY A 259 10.51 24.67 -9.23
N ASP A 260 10.46 23.62 -8.41
CA ASP A 260 10.24 23.75 -6.97
C ASP A 260 11.59 23.93 -6.27
N VAL A 261 12.11 25.16 -6.30
CA VAL A 261 13.45 25.49 -5.79
C VAL A 261 13.44 25.83 -4.31
N ASN A 262 12.27 26.16 -3.77
CA ASN A 262 12.07 26.45 -2.36
C ASN A 262 11.64 25.23 -1.53
N SER A 263 11.32 24.10 -2.20
CA SER A 263 10.88 22.84 -1.60
C SER A 263 9.57 22.94 -0.82
N ASP A 264 8.60 23.71 -1.32
CA ASP A 264 7.25 23.83 -0.77
C ASP A 264 6.21 22.95 -1.48
N ASP A 265 6.67 22.08 -2.39
CA ASP A 265 5.89 21.15 -3.20
C ASP A 265 4.97 21.81 -4.24
N ILE A 266 5.14 23.11 -4.50
CA ILE A 266 4.40 23.89 -5.49
C ILE A 266 5.41 24.63 -6.37
N VAL A 267 5.18 24.66 -7.68
CA VAL A 267 5.95 25.56 -8.55
C VAL A 267 5.17 26.86 -8.71
N ASP A 268 5.61 27.94 -8.06
CA ASP A 268 4.90 29.21 -8.09
C ASP A 268 5.79 30.46 -8.25
N ILE A 269 5.24 31.62 -7.90
CA ILE A 269 5.93 32.90 -8.07
C ILE A 269 7.14 33.03 -7.12
N PHE A 270 7.13 32.36 -5.98
CA PHE A 270 8.24 32.38 -5.03
C PHE A 270 9.45 31.63 -5.59
N ASP A 271 9.25 30.57 -6.37
CA ASP A 271 10.34 29.91 -7.11
C ASP A 271 10.91 30.81 -8.21
N LEU A 272 10.02 31.42 -8.99
CA LEU A 272 10.42 32.33 -10.07
C LEU A 272 11.25 33.50 -9.55
N VAL A 273 10.87 34.08 -8.40
CA VAL A 273 11.60 35.18 -7.78
C VAL A 273 13.00 34.74 -7.33
N GLN A 274 13.17 33.49 -6.87
CA GLN A 274 14.50 32.99 -6.48
C GLN A 274 15.44 32.83 -7.68
N ILE A 275 14.94 32.27 -8.79
CA ILE A 275 15.72 32.20 -10.05
C ILE A 275 16.05 33.61 -10.54
N ALA A 276 15.06 34.51 -10.61
CA ALA A 276 15.23 35.86 -11.12
C ALA A 276 16.25 36.68 -10.30
N ASN A 277 16.28 36.53 -8.98
CA ASN A 277 17.25 37.20 -8.11
C ASN A 277 18.67 36.65 -8.22
N SER A 278 18.83 35.47 -8.81
CA SER A 278 20.10 34.75 -8.92
C SER A 278 20.65 34.74 -10.35
N TYR A 279 20.07 35.55 -11.24
CA TYR A 279 20.48 35.64 -12.65
C TYR A 279 21.98 35.96 -12.81
N HIS A 280 22.61 35.26 -13.76
CA HIS A 280 24.04 35.31 -14.07
C HIS A 280 24.96 34.81 -12.95
N LEU A 281 24.42 34.25 -11.87
CA LEU A 281 25.22 33.59 -10.84
C LEU A 281 25.44 32.11 -11.20
N ASN A 282 26.42 31.52 -10.53
CA ASN A 282 26.65 30.08 -10.54
C ASN A 282 26.25 29.56 -9.16
N ASP A 283 25.02 29.09 -9.04
CA ASP A 283 24.52 28.38 -7.87
C ASP A 283 23.93 27.03 -8.33
N PRO A 284 24.60 25.90 -8.02
CA PRO A 284 24.16 24.58 -8.45
C PRO A 284 22.76 24.15 -8.00
N LEU A 285 22.18 24.82 -6.98
CA LEU A 285 20.82 24.53 -6.51
C LEU A 285 19.74 25.25 -7.32
N LEU A 286 20.10 26.35 -7.98
CA LEU A 286 19.18 27.18 -8.77
C LEU A 286 19.47 27.11 -10.29
N ASP A 287 20.64 26.59 -10.67
CA ASP A 287 20.99 26.19 -12.04
C ASP A 287 20.30 24.83 -12.36
N LEU A 288 19.07 24.92 -12.86
CA LEU A 288 18.19 23.79 -13.10
C LEU A 288 18.64 22.95 -14.30
N ASN A 289 19.28 23.56 -15.31
CA ASN A 289 19.79 22.83 -16.48
C ASN A 289 21.26 22.36 -16.34
N THR A 290 21.97 22.81 -15.30
CA THR A 290 23.38 22.52 -14.98
C THR A 290 24.41 22.99 -16.01
N ASP A 291 24.14 24.08 -16.72
CA ASP A 291 25.06 24.65 -17.70
C ASP A 291 26.11 25.60 -17.07
N GLY A 292 26.02 25.84 -15.77
CA GLY A 292 26.95 26.63 -14.97
C GLY A 292 26.58 28.10 -14.83
N VAL A 293 25.43 28.55 -15.37
CA VAL A 293 24.94 29.92 -15.21
C VAL A 293 23.41 29.94 -15.09
N ILE A 294 22.89 30.70 -14.13
CA ILE A 294 21.45 30.87 -13.99
C ILE A 294 20.97 31.90 -15.02
N ASP A 295 20.13 31.48 -15.97
CA ASP A 295 19.64 32.34 -17.03
C ASP A 295 18.16 32.08 -17.42
N ILE A 296 17.80 32.51 -18.64
CA ILE A 296 16.44 32.36 -19.15
C ILE A 296 16.02 30.90 -19.36
N ILE A 297 16.97 29.99 -19.54
CA ILE A 297 16.68 28.56 -19.70
C ILE A 297 16.17 28.00 -18.37
N ASP A 298 16.76 28.36 -17.23
CA ASP A 298 16.27 27.96 -15.90
C ASP A 298 14.90 28.55 -15.62
N LEU A 299 14.70 29.83 -15.95
CA LEU A 299 13.40 30.48 -15.78
C LEU A 299 12.32 29.81 -16.63
N VAL A 300 12.65 29.39 -17.85
CA VAL A 300 11.73 28.64 -18.72
C VAL A 300 11.35 27.30 -18.11
N LEU A 301 12.28 26.60 -17.44
CA LEU A 301 11.98 25.35 -16.73
C LEU A 301 10.96 25.56 -15.60
N VAL A 302 11.09 26.62 -14.81
CA VAL A 302 10.10 26.94 -13.76
C VAL A 302 8.75 27.31 -14.39
N THR A 303 8.73 28.21 -15.38
CA THR A 303 7.48 28.67 -15.99
C THR A 303 6.72 27.57 -16.74
N ASN A 304 7.41 26.58 -17.32
CA ASN A 304 6.78 25.42 -17.96
C ASN A 304 5.96 24.55 -16.98
N ASN A 305 6.30 24.64 -15.69
CA ASN A 305 5.69 23.86 -14.62
C ASN A 305 4.88 24.69 -13.63
N PHE A 306 4.65 25.97 -13.91
CA PHE A 306 3.93 26.89 -13.03
C PHE A 306 2.56 26.33 -12.59
N GLN A 307 2.25 26.46 -11.31
CA GLN A 307 1.08 25.91 -10.60
C GLN A 307 0.99 24.37 -10.57
N LYS A 308 2.04 23.63 -10.94
CA LYS A 308 2.09 22.19 -10.67
C LYS A 308 2.42 21.95 -9.21
N HIS A 309 1.94 20.81 -8.71
CA HIS A 309 2.12 20.37 -7.34
C HIS A 309 2.72 18.96 -7.30
N GLY A 310 3.53 18.70 -6.27
CA GLY A 310 3.91 17.35 -5.89
C GLY A 310 2.78 16.63 -5.13
N PRO A 311 2.76 15.29 -5.09
CA PRO A 311 3.63 14.39 -5.83
C PRO A 311 3.22 14.27 -7.31
N VAL A 312 4.20 14.16 -8.21
CA VAL A 312 3.91 13.78 -9.61
C VAL A 312 3.53 12.29 -9.70
N ALA A 313 2.46 11.98 -10.43
CA ALA A 313 1.81 10.66 -10.39
C ALA A 313 1.91 9.82 -11.68
N LYS A 314 2.57 10.31 -12.75
CA LYS A 314 2.54 9.67 -14.07
C LYS A 314 3.88 9.04 -14.46
N TRP A 315 3.90 7.71 -14.48
CA TRP A 315 4.84 6.90 -15.24
C TRP A 315 4.35 6.83 -16.70
N ARG A 316 5.27 6.91 -17.67
CA ARG A 316 5.00 6.81 -19.12
C ARG A 316 5.38 5.44 -19.66
#